data_AF-A0A3P2ABV6-F1
#
_entry.id   AF-A0A3P2ABV6-F1
#
_cell.length_a   1.000
_cell.length_b   1.000
_cell.length_c   1.000
_cell.angle_alpha   90.00
_cell.angle_beta   90.00
_cell.angle_gamma   90.00
#
_symmetry.space_group_name_H-M   'P 1'
#
loop_
_entity.id
_entity.type
_entity.pdbx_description
1 polymer ?
#
loop_
_entity_poly.entity_id
_entity_poly.type
_entity_poly.pdbx_seq_one_letter_code
_entity_poly.pdbx_strand_id
1 'polypeptide(L)'
;MNPSEHIKSLRQAGNFQAAIEYGKDYVNDFYALIQINWAYYGLIKGQVSEVLTLLERHPPHYGKIKQIYDTAREYAKLPNRRADSSLSNILRELTKLAAYSPDYLRFIHWVVKIDGIQNESWQASEYQGKQYSPLVCSIARGLAKWANHFSQQTTPADLEYIIGWLKNTRDVAVGDDALWLDWDSVKLLKQLNKHQEAAQILGYLLKTKNKEFWLWQQAGQLYASEQPDLAKACFCQALQCSRKPEFSVNVHLDLAQLLVEQDEIAWANGEVLQAKNIREQHGWKTGDALQKLLDAGWFNPENALSDSELNQQYQQYAPDALVLCFDKVQEYEANFATVFSVSLPADSPKKKKTKQLAKFIFRPNKNGQAVSVVSTETKTTTQFQAGMPVTLLIGKSVKEQQTILHIRPRETGQLWDCADKQHGVVENIKNHKIGVFLNRNNYVFAPIDLWQGDLPKIGDGVLAYTAYHQKKDRQEILLAQANELVKNQDVKIFSGSLKRHEKGFAFVDDVFIAPHFLKDMDDMSKISVTVVAIYSKNPKKAEFGWRAIQLQVE
;
A
#
# COMPACT_ATOMS: atom_id res chain seq x y z
N MET A 1 -34.56 56.83 -11.16
CA MET A 1 -34.47 55.37 -10.90
C MET A 1 -33.50 55.20 -9.75
N ASN A 2 -33.79 54.34 -8.76
CA ASN A 2 -32.83 54.08 -7.68
C ASN A 2 -31.52 53.54 -8.30
N PRO A 3 -30.33 54.13 -8.03
CA PRO A 3 -29.07 53.70 -8.62
C PRO A 3 -28.82 52.20 -8.43
N SER A 4 -29.13 51.65 -7.26
CA SER A 4 -29.01 50.22 -6.99
C SER A 4 -29.92 49.36 -7.89
N GLU A 5 -31.14 49.79 -8.15
CA GLU A 5 -32.08 49.05 -9.01
C GLU A 5 -31.64 49.07 -10.47
N HIS A 6 -31.11 50.21 -10.92
CA HIS A 6 -30.58 50.34 -12.28
C HIS A 6 -29.36 49.45 -12.51
N ILE A 7 -28.38 49.47 -11.59
CA ILE A 7 -27.20 48.59 -11.66
C ILE A 7 -27.61 47.12 -11.63
N LYS A 8 -28.59 46.76 -10.78
CA LYS A 8 -29.14 45.40 -10.72
C LYS A 8 -29.77 44.98 -12.05
N SER A 9 -30.53 45.86 -12.70
CA SER A 9 -31.16 45.59 -14.00
C SER A 9 -30.11 45.34 -15.09
N LEU A 10 -29.08 46.19 -15.17
CA LEU A 10 -27.96 45.99 -16.11
C LEU A 10 -27.23 44.66 -15.88
N ARG A 11 -26.97 44.31 -14.61
CA ARG A 11 -26.36 43.03 -14.21
C ARG A 11 -27.21 41.83 -14.62
N GLN A 12 -28.53 41.90 -14.42
CA GLN A 12 -29.46 40.82 -14.80
C GLN A 12 -29.57 40.66 -16.32
N ALA A 13 -29.37 41.74 -17.09
CA ALA A 13 -29.26 41.69 -18.55
C ALA A 13 -27.89 41.20 -19.06
N GLY A 14 -26.93 40.89 -18.18
CA GLY A 14 -25.57 40.47 -18.56
C GLY A 14 -24.62 41.62 -18.92
N ASN A 15 -25.08 42.88 -18.83
CA ASN A 15 -24.31 44.07 -19.17
C ASN A 15 -23.43 44.52 -17.99
N PHE A 16 -22.51 43.66 -17.55
CA PHE A 16 -21.71 43.88 -16.35
C PHE A 16 -20.80 45.11 -16.43
N GLN A 17 -20.17 45.36 -17.60
CA GLN A 17 -19.30 46.52 -17.81
C GLN A 17 -20.08 47.84 -17.65
N ALA A 18 -21.24 47.94 -18.30
CA ALA A 18 -22.11 49.11 -18.19
C ALA A 18 -22.62 49.31 -16.75
N ALA A 19 -22.92 48.22 -16.04
CA ALA A 19 -23.31 48.27 -14.63
C ALA A 19 -22.20 48.83 -13.73
N ILE A 20 -20.94 48.45 -13.98
CA ILE A 20 -19.77 48.97 -13.27
C ILE A 20 -19.55 50.45 -13.58
N GLU A 21 -19.56 50.83 -14.87
CA GLU A 21 -19.33 52.21 -15.32
C GLU A 21 -20.37 53.17 -14.73
N TYR A 22 -21.65 52.83 -14.81
CA TYR A 22 -22.71 53.62 -14.19
C TYR A 22 -22.57 53.69 -12.66
N GLY A 23 -22.15 52.58 -12.02
CA GLY A 23 -22.02 52.49 -10.58
C GLY A 23 -20.87 53.31 -9.98
N LYS A 24 -19.87 53.72 -10.77
CA LYS A 24 -18.68 54.45 -10.27
C LYS A 24 -19.03 55.71 -9.48
N ASP A 25 -20.07 56.42 -9.89
CA ASP A 25 -20.51 57.66 -9.22
C ASP A 25 -21.25 57.40 -7.90
N TYR A 26 -21.64 56.14 -7.64
CA TYR A 26 -22.48 55.74 -6.50
C TYR A 26 -21.76 54.77 -5.55
N VAL A 27 -20.44 54.65 -5.62
CA VAL A 27 -19.65 53.72 -4.77
C VAL A 27 -19.75 53.98 -3.27
N ASN A 28 -20.19 55.18 -2.87
CA ASN A 28 -20.42 55.54 -1.47
C ASN A 28 -21.82 55.11 -0.96
N ASP A 29 -22.75 54.76 -1.86
CA ASP A 29 -24.05 54.20 -1.49
C ASP A 29 -23.92 52.70 -1.21
N PHE A 30 -24.37 52.27 -0.03
CA PHE A 30 -24.21 50.89 0.42
C PHE A 30 -24.89 49.86 -0.49
N TYR A 31 -26.11 50.13 -0.96
CA TYR A 31 -26.87 49.21 -1.79
C TYR A 31 -26.34 49.17 -3.23
N ALA A 32 -25.97 50.33 -3.77
CA ALA A 32 -25.31 50.43 -5.07
C ALA A 32 -23.97 49.68 -5.05
N LEU A 33 -23.15 49.86 -3.99
CA LEU A 33 -21.87 49.17 -3.84
C LEU A 33 -22.02 47.64 -3.83
N ILE A 34 -23.05 47.11 -3.17
CA ILE A 34 -23.35 45.66 -3.25
C ILE A 34 -23.58 45.23 -4.70
N GLN A 35 -24.39 45.96 -5.47
CA GLN A 35 -24.64 45.60 -6.88
C GLN A 35 -23.40 45.74 -7.76
N ILE A 36 -22.55 46.74 -7.50
CA ILE A 36 -21.26 46.94 -8.18
C ILE A 36 -20.32 45.76 -7.89
N ASN A 37 -20.23 45.30 -6.64
CA ASN A 37 -19.42 44.13 -6.28
C ASN A 37 -19.85 42.89 -7.07
N TRP A 38 -21.17 42.66 -7.18
CA TRP A 38 -21.72 41.56 -7.97
C TRP A 38 -21.54 41.74 -9.48
N ALA A 39 -21.51 42.98 -9.98
CA ALA A 39 -21.21 43.26 -11.38
C ALA A 39 -19.76 42.93 -11.73
N TYR A 40 -18.80 43.29 -10.87
CA TYR A 40 -17.39 42.88 -11.02
C TYR A 40 -17.23 41.36 -11.04
N TYR A 41 -17.89 40.63 -10.14
CA TYR A 41 -17.90 39.17 -10.19
C TYR A 41 -18.43 38.64 -11.53
N GLY A 42 -19.58 39.16 -11.99
CA GLY A 42 -20.19 38.72 -13.25
C GLY A 42 -19.28 38.96 -14.45
N LEU A 43 -18.63 40.13 -14.51
CA LEU A 43 -17.66 40.46 -15.56
C LEU A 43 -16.46 39.51 -15.55
N ILE A 44 -15.81 39.35 -14.38
CA ILE A 44 -14.65 38.47 -14.22
C ILE A 44 -15.02 37.03 -14.58
N LYS A 45 -16.17 36.52 -14.12
CA LYS A 45 -16.64 35.17 -14.45
C LYS A 45 -16.82 34.99 -15.96
N GLY A 46 -17.42 35.96 -16.65
CA GLY A 46 -17.60 35.93 -18.10
C GLY A 46 -16.25 35.85 -18.83
N GLN A 47 -15.32 36.73 -18.46
CA GLN A 47 -13.98 36.77 -19.06
C GLN A 47 -13.17 35.50 -18.77
N VAL A 48 -13.20 34.98 -17.53
CA VAL A 48 -12.52 33.74 -17.14
C VAL A 48 -13.10 32.56 -17.93
N SER A 49 -14.42 32.46 -18.05
CA SER A 49 -15.07 31.39 -18.81
C SER A 49 -14.66 31.43 -20.28
N GLU A 50 -14.62 32.61 -20.90
CA GLU A 50 -14.16 32.78 -22.29
C GLU A 50 -12.71 32.31 -22.46
N VAL A 51 -11.80 32.74 -21.56
CA VAL A 51 -10.40 32.34 -21.60
C VAL A 51 -10.24 30.83 -21.44
N LEU A 52 -10.95 30.21 -20.49
CA LEU A 52 -10.88 28.76 -20.26
C LEU A 52 -11.35 27.97 -21.49
N THR A 53 -12.43 28.40 -22.15
CA THR A 53 -12.89 27.76 -23.40
C THR A 53 -11.87 27.89 -24.54
N LEU A 54 -11.16 29.02 -24.63
CA LEU A 54 -10.12 29.20 -25.65
C LEU A 54 -8.86 28.39 -25.37
N LEU A 55 -8.50 28.19 -24.09
CA LEU A 55 -7.34 27.40 -23.67
C LEU A 55 -7.41 25.93 -24.09
N GLU A 56 -8.61 25.38 -24.32
CA GLU A 56 -8.77 24.01 -24.81
C GLU A 56 -8.22 23.83 -26.23
N ARG A 57 -8.08 24.91 -27.01
CA ARG A 57 -7.75 24.86 -28.44
C ARG A 57 -6.51 25.67 -28.81
N HIS A 58 -6.12 26.62 -27.97
CA HIS A 58 -5.09 27.60 -28.27
C HIS A 58 -4.19 27.86 -27.06
N PRO A 59 -2.94 28.35 -27.29
CA PRO A 59 -2.07 28.74 -26.19
C PRO A 59 -2.68 29.89 -25.36
N PRO A 60 -2.23 30.09 -24.10
CA PRO A 60 -2.76 31.12 -23.22
C PRO A 60 -2.66 32.52 -23.81
N HIS A 61 -3.79 33.23 -23.90
CA HIS A 61 -3.83 34.62 -24.31
C HIS A 61 -3.48 35.53 -23.12
N TYR A 62 -2.20 35.65 -22.79
CA TYR A 62 -1.71 36.40 -21.63
C TYR A 62 -2.23 37.83 -21.53
N GLY A 63 -2.47 38.52 -22.65
CA GLY A 63 -3.09 39.85 -22.67
C GLY A 63 -4.51 39.89 -22.06
N LYS A 64 -5.38 38.93 -22.40
CA LYS A 64 -6.74 38.81 -21.83
C LYS A 64 -6.68 38.41 -20.37
N ILE A 65 -5.76 37.50 -20.02
CA ILE A 65 -5.56 37.09 -18.62
C ILE A 65 -5.12 38.28 -17.78
N LYS A 66 -4.20 39.11 -18.28
CA LYS A 66 -3.80 40.36 -17.63
C LYS A 66 -4.98 41.29 -17.43
N GLN A 67 -5.84 41.49 -18.43
CA GLN A 67 -7.06 42.32 -18.32
C GLN A 67 -8.02 41.83 -17.22
N ILE A 68 -8.13 40.51 -17.01
CA ILE A 68 -8.94 39.95 -15.91
C ILE A 68 -8.36 40.36 -14.56
N TYR A 69 -7.03 40.28 -14.39
CA TYR A 69 -6.37 40.73 -13.16
C TYR A 69 -6.39 42.25 -13.01
N ASP A 70 -6.33 43.01 -14.10
CA ASP A 70 -6.54 44.47 -14.10
C ASP A 70 -7.95 44.79 -13.55
N THR A 71 -8.98 44.08 -14.03
CA THR A 71 -10.37 44.19 -13.56
C THR A 71 -10.50 43.82 -12.07
N ALA A 72 -9.84 42.75 -11.63
CA ALA A 72 -9.82 42.36 -10.22
C ALA A 72 -9.11 43.41 -9.33
N ARG A 73 -8.08 44.08 -9.85
CA ARG A 73 -7.42 45.20 -9.15
C ARG A 73 -8.30 46.45 -9.09
N GLU A 74 -9.12 46.71 -10.10
CA GLU A 74 -10.12 47.78 -10.01
C GLU A 74 -11.16 47.49 -8.93
N TYR A 75 -11.67 46.26 -8.89
CA TYR A 75 -12.55 45.81 -7.80
C TYR A 75 -11.89 46.01 -6.41
N ALA A 76 -10.60 45.69 -6.28
CA ALA A 76 -9.85 45.87 -5.04
C ALA A 76 -9.70 47.33 -4.58
N LYS A 77 -9.87 48.31 -5.48
CA LYS A 77 -9.81 49.76 -5.19
C LYS A 77 -11.14 50.34 -4.72
N LEU A 78 -12.24 49.58 -4.78
CA LEU A 78 -13.53 50.05 -4.27
C LEU A 78 -13.45 50.37 -2.77
N PRO A 79 -14.27 51.28 -2.24
CA PRO A 79 -14.25 51.61 -0.81
C PRO A 79 -14.70 50.42 0.05
N ASN A 80 -14.35 50.47 1.34
CA ASN A 80 -14.81 49.57 2.39
C ASN A 80 -14.63 48.06 2.09
N ARG A 81 -13.49 47.68 1.50
CA ARG A 81 -13.19 46.27 1.22
C ARG A 81 -13.00 45.47 2.49
N ARG A 82 -13.65 44.31 2.52
CA ARG A 82 -13.59 43.27 3.55
C ARG A 82 -14.01 41.95 2.91
N ALA A 83 -14.00 40.86 3.67
CA ALA A 83 -14.59 39.61 3.21
C ALA A 83 -16.08 39.79 2.85
N ASP A 84 -16.44 39.41 1.62
CA ASP A 84 -17.82 39.37 1.16
C ASP A 84 -18.02 38.23 0.12
N SER A 85 -19.28 37.91 -0.17
CA SER A 85 -19.61 36.81 -1.07
C SER A 85 -19.17 37.08 -2.52
N SER A 86 -19.12 38.33 -2.97
CA SER A 86 -18.62 38.67 -4.30
C SER A 86 -17.12 38.41 -4.39
N LEU A 87 -16.34 38.78 -3.36
CA LEU A 87 -14.90 38.48 -3.29
C LEU A 87 -14.65 36.97 -3.27
N SER A 88 -15.37 36.21 -2.45
CA SER A 88 -15.25 34.73 -2.42
C SER A 88 -15.52 34.11 -3.79
N ASN A 89 -16.50 34.63 -4.53
CA ASN A 89 -16.81 34.16 -5.88
C ASN A 89 -15.76 34.61 -6.92
N ILE A 90 -15.21 35.82 -6.80
CA ILE A 90 -14.09 36.27 -7.63
C ILE A 90 -12.86 35.38 -7.40
N LEU A 91 -12.53 35.05 -6.15
CA LEU A 91 -11.43 34.15 -5.82
C LEU A 91 -11.61 32.77 -6.46
N ARG A 92 -12.83 32.24 -6.45
CA ARG A 92 -13.18 30.97 -7.08
C ARG A 92 -12.91 30.98 -8.59
N GLU A 93 -13.13 32.11 -9.26
CA GLU A 93 -12.83 32.28 -10.68
C GLU A 93 -11.33 32.48 -10.93
N LEU A 94 -10.66 33.38 -10.20
CA LEU A 94 -9.23 33.68 -10.39
C LEU A 94 -8.32 32.47 -10.11
N THR A 95 -8.70 31.61 -9.16
CA THR A 95 -7.98 30.37 -8.85
C THR A 95 -7.83 29.46 -10.07
N LYS A 96 -8.81 29.45 -10.98
CA LYS A 96 -8.76 28.67 -12.23
C LYS A 96 -7.65 29.16 -13.17
N LEU A 97 -7.23 30.41 -13.01
CA LEU A 97 -6.18 31.06 -13.80
C LEU A 97 -4.83 31.16 -13.06
N ALA A 98 -4.69 30.54 -11.88
CA ALA A 98 -3.52 30.71 -11.03
C ALA A 98 -2.19 30.35 -11.72
N ALA A 99 -2.18 29.34 -12.59
CA ALA A 99 -0.99 28.92 -13.33
C ALA A 99 -0.61 29.85 -14.49
N TYR A 100 -1.43 30.85 -14.84
CA TYR A 100 -1.25 31.64 -16.06
C TYR A 100 -1.00 33.13 -15.80
N SER A 101 -0.99 33.56 -14.53
CA SER A 101 -0.74 34.96 -14.18
C SER A 101 0.18 35.09 -12.98
N PRO A 102 1.29 35.85 -13.09
CA PRO A 102 2.15 36.15 -11.95
C PRO A 102 1.42 36.98 -10.87
N ASP A 103 0.33 37.67 -11.23
CA ASP A 103 -0.42 38.53 -10.31
C ASP A 103 -1.29 37.74 -9.29
N TYR A 104 -1.46 36.42 -9.47
CA TYR A 104 -2.28 35.61 -8.57
C TYR A 104 -1.80 35.64 -7.12
N LEU A 105 -0.51 35.37 -6.87
CA LEU A 105 0.06 35.40 -5.52
C LEU A 105 -0.13 36.78 -4.86
N ARG A 106 0.14 37.86 -5.60
CA ARG A 106 -0.03 39.24 -5.14
C ARG A 106 -1.48 39.54 -4.76
N PHE A 107 -2.43 39.06 -5.56
CA PHE A 107 -3.85 39.21 -5.25
C PHE A 107 -4.24 38.48 -3.96
N ILE A 108 -3.75 37.25 -3.76
CA ILE A 108 -3.99 36.50 -2.51
C ILE A 108 -3.38 37.21 -1.30
N HIS A 109 -2.17 37.78 -1.41
CA HIS A 109 -1.61 38.59 -0.32
C HIS A 109 -2.49 39.78 0.05
N TRP A 110 -3.03 40.49 -0.95
CA TRP A 110 -3.98 41.57 -0.70
C TRP A 110 -5.25 41.08 0.02
N VAL A 111 -5.81 39.94 -0.41
CA VAL A 111 -7.00 39.33 0.21
C VAL A 111 -6.75 39.03 1.68
N VAL A 112 -5.62 38.41 2.02
CA VAL A 112 -5.26 38.09 3.41
C VAL A 112 -5.08 39.37 4.22
N LYS A 113 -4.44 40.40 3.65
CA LYS A 113 -4.20 41.68 4.34
C LYS A 113 -5.48 42.39 4.76
N ILE A 114 -6.57 42.23 4.01
CA ILE A 114 -7.87 42.86 4.31
C ILE A 114 -8.83 41.96 5.07
N ASP A 115 -8.36 40.81 5.58
CA ASP A 115 -9.20 39.75 6.16
C ASP A 115 -10.36 39.37 5.21
N GLY A 116 -10.01 39.09 3.95
CA GLY A 116 -10.93 38.92 2.83
C GLY A 116 -11.51 37.52 2.64
N ILE A 117 -11.22 36.57 3.55
CA ILE A 117 -11.65 35.18 3.46
C ILE A 117 -12.78 34.95 4.46
N GLN A 118 -13.99 34.68 3.96
CA GLN A 118 -15.14 34.43 4.83
C GLN A 118 -15.04 33.07 5.54
N ASN A 119 -15.67 32.92 6.71
CA ASN A 119 -15.76 31.65 7.44
C ASN A 119 -16.38 30.54 6.59
N GLU A 120 -17.38 30.86 5.76
CA GLU A 120 -18.01 29.92 4.83
C GLU A 120 -17.03 29.38 3.77
N SER A 121 -15.94 30.11 3.49
CA SER A 121 -14.89 29.66 2.56
C SER A 121 -14.06 28.50 3.13
N TRP A 122 -14.12 28.27 4.44
CA TRP A 122 -13.51 27.15 5.17
C TRP A 122 -14.45 25.95 5.34
N GLN A 123 -15.71 26.09 4.94
CA GLN A 123 -16.72 25.04 5.09
C GLN A 123 -16.91 24.27 3.78
N ALA A 124 -17.05 22.96 3.90
CA ALA A 124 -17.44 22.13 2.77
C ALA A 124 -18.88 22.47 2.36
N SER A 125 -19.18 22.34 1.06
CA SER A 125 -20.52 22.56 0.54
C SER A 125 -21.08 21.28 -0.07
N GLU A 126 -22.40 21.13 -0.08
CA GLU A 126 -23.06 20.00 -0.73
C GLU A 126 -23.96 20.52 -1.85
N TYR A 127 -23.86 19.92 -3.02
CA TYR A 127 -24.73 20.22 -4.14
C TYR A 127 -25.06 18.94 -4.91
N GLN A 128 -26.35 18.66 -5.08
CA GLN A 128 -26.86 17.46 -5.76
C GLN A 128 -26.26 16.14 -5.20
N GLY A 129 -26.13 16.03 -3.88
CA GLY A 129 -25.58 14.86 -3.20
C GLY A 129 -24.07 14.65 -3.38
N LYS A 130 -23.36 15.61 -4.00
CA LYS A 130 -21.91 15.64 -4.06
C LYS A 130 -21.38 16.67 -3.07
N GLN A 131 -20.43 16.24 -2.25
CA GLN A 131 -19.69 17.10 -1.35
C GLN A 131 -18.52 17.75 -2.10
N TYR A 132 -18.37 19.05 -1.94
CA TYR A 132 -17.32 19.87 -2.54
C TYR A 132 -16.46 20.46 -1.43
N SER A 133 -15.14 20.40 -1.61
CA SER A 133 -14.20 20.98 -0.67
C SER A 133 -14.39 22.49 -0.52
N PRO A 134 -13.98 23.04 0.64
CA PRO A 134 -13.93 24.47 0.89
C PRO A 134 -13.18 25.26 -0.20
N LEU A 135 -13.53 26.53 -0.39
CA LEU A 135 -12.85 27.43 -1.33
C LEU A 135 -11.36 27.55 -1.02
N VAL A 136 -10.99 27.55 0.26
CA VAL A 136 -9.58 27.66 0.69
C VAL A 136 -8.72 26.51 0.15
N CYS A 137 -9.26 25.31 -0.03
CA CYS A 137 -8.54 24.20 -0.66
C CYS A 137 -8.22 24.53 -2.13
N SER A 138 -9.17 25.15 -2.85
CA SER A 138 -8.94 25.60 -4.22
C SER A 138 -7.86 26.68 -4.26
N ILE A 139 -7.92 27.66 -3.36
CA ILE A 139 -6.92 28.74 -3.27
C ILE A 139 -5.52 28.17 -3.03
N ALA A 140 -5.37 27.27 -2.04
CA ALA A 140 -4.09 26.65 -1.68
C ALA A 140 -3.52 25.83 -2.84
N ARG A 141 -4.35 25.04 -3.53
CA ARG A 141 -3.93 24.32 -4.75
C ARG A 141 -3.59 25.28 -5.89
N GLY A 142 -4.32 26.39 -6.02
CA GLY A 142 -4.00 27.45 -6.97
C GLY A 142 -2.62 28.06 -6.72
N LEU A 143 -2.29 28.33 -5.45
CA LEU A 143 -0.98 28.84 -5.04
C LEU A 143 0.14 27.84 -5.36
N ALA A 144 -0.07 26.55 -5.10
CA ALA A 144 0.91 25.53 -5.45
C ALA A 144 1.11 25.40 -6.97
N LYS A 145 0.04 25.50 -7.77
CA LYS A 145 0.14 25.55 -9.24
C LYS A 145 0.90 26.78 -9.71
N TRP A 146 0.64 27.93 -9.11
CA TRP A 146 1.36 29.18 -9.39
C TRP A 146 2.87 29.01 -9.13
N ALA A 147 3.26 28.49 -7.96
CA ALA A 147 4.68 28.29 -7.61
C ALA A 147 5.39 27.35 -8.58
N ASN A 148 4.72 26.27 -9.00
CA ASN A 148 5.29 25.34 -9.98
C ASN A 148 5.47 25.95 -11.37
N HIS A 149 4.53 26.79 -11.83
CA HIS A 149 4.61 27.40 -13.16
C HIS A 149 5.58 28.58 -13.20
N PHE A 150 5.64 29.37 -12.12
CA PHE A 150 6.51 30.54 -12.00
C PHE A 150 7.75 30.25 -11.14
N SER A 151 8.30 29.04 -11.24
CA SER A 151 9.40 28.57 -10.39
C SER A 151 10.64 29.47 -10.44
N GLN A 152 10.94 30.07 -11.59
CA GLN A 152 12.05 31.04 -11.75
C GLN A 152 11.84 32.35 -10.97
N GLN A 153 10.60 32.71 -10.68
CA GLN A 153 10.24 33.95 -9.97
C GLN A 153 9.89 33.71 -8.49
N THR A 154 9.77 32.45 -8.09
CA THR A 154 9.32 32.07 -6.75
C THR A 154 10.49 32.10 -5.79
N THR A 155 10.38 32.85 -4.69
CA THR A 155 11.41 32.89 -3.65
C THR A 155 11.21 31.76 -2.63
N PRO A 156 12.24 31.39 -1.84
CA PRO A 156 12.05 30.45 -0.73
C PRO A 156 10.96 30.88 0.27
N ALA A 157 10.84 32.19 0.54
CA ALA A 157 9.79 32.74 1.39
C ALA A 157 8.38 32.54 0.80
N ASP A 158 8.23 32.67 -0.53
CA ASP A 158 6.96 32.38 -1.20
C ASP A 158 6.59 30.90 -1.08
N LEU A 159 7.57 30.00 -1.27
CA LEU A 159 7.34 28.56 -1.10
C LEU A 159 6.92 28.21 0.33
N GLU A 160 7.58 28.77 1.34
CA GLU A 160 7.21 28.55 2.75
C GLU A 160 5.80 29.09 3.06
N TYR A 161 5.47 30.27 2.55
CA TYR A 161 4.13 30.84 2.68
C TYR A 161 3.06 29.94 2.07
N ILE A 162 3.31 29.40 0.87
CA ILE A 162 2.38 28.52 0.15
C ILE A 162 2.26 27.15 0.83
N ILE A 163 3.36 26.59 1.34
CA ILE A 163 3.34 25.35 2.13
C ILE A 163 2.52 25.55 3.42
N GLY A 164 2.64 26.71 4.07
CA GLY A 164 1.78 27.08 5.21
C GLY A 164 0.29 27.06 4.84
N TRP A 165 -0.07 27.58 3.67
CA TRP A 165 -1.43 27.49 3.13
C TRP A 165 -1.90 26.05 2.92
N LEU A 166 -1.07 25.20 2.31
CA LEU A 166 -1.41 23.79 2.08
C LEU A 166 -1.62 23.04 3.40
N LYS A 167 -0.75 23.27 4.39
CA LYS A 167 -0.85 22.66 5.73
C LYS A 167 -2.10 23.11 6.47
N ASN A 168 -2.34 24.42 6.54
CA ASN A 168 -3.46 24.99 7.31
C ASN A 168 -4.84 24.66 6.70
N THR A 169 -4.90 24.39 5.40
CA THR A 169 -6.16 24.03 4.71
C THR A 169 -6.41 22.53 4.67
N ARG A 170 -5.44 21.71 5.09
CA ARG A 170 -5.51 20.26 4.96
C ARG A 170 -6.63 19.63 5.79
N ASP A 171 -6.86 20.11 7.02
CA ASP A 171 -7.84 19.50 7.95
C ASP A 171 -9.29 19.72 7.53
N VAL A 172 -9.57 20.72 6.70
CA VAL A 172 -10.91 21.02 6.17
C VAL A 172 -11.15 20.41 4.78
N ALA A 173 -10.15 19.77 4.19
CA ALA A 173 -10.25 19.18 2.86
C ALA A 173 -11.11 17.90 2.87
N VAL A 174 -11.87 17.69 1.80
CA VAL A 174 -12.79 16.55 1.66
C VAL A 174 -12.38 15.66 0.49
N GLY A 175 -12.57 14.35 0.63
CA GLY A 175 -12.31 13.39 -0.44
C GLY A 175 -10.85 13.39 -0.88
N ASP A 176 -10.61 13.34 -2.19
CA ASP A 176 -9.26 13.30 -2.75
C ASP A 176 -8.51 14.66 -2.66
N ASP A 177 -9.14 15.77 -2.26
CA ASP A 177 -8.43 17.06 -2.15
C ASP A 177 -7.37 17.05 -1.05
N ALA A 178 -7.58 16.34 0.06
CA ALA A 178 -6.55 16.19 1.09
C ALA A 178 -5.27 15.54 0.51
N LEU A 179 -5.46 14.55 -0.37
CA LEU A 179 -4.37 13.89 -1.08
C LEU A 179 -3.68 14.83 -2.08
N TRP A 180 -4.45 15.66 -2.79
CA TRP A 180 -3.87 16.63 -3.71
C TRP A 180 -3.08 17.73 -3.00
N LEU A 181 -3.54 18.19 -1.84
CA LEU A 181 -2.80 19.17 -1.01
C LEU A 181 -1.48 18.60 -0.51
N ASP A 182 -1.46 17.33 -0.07
CA ASP A 182 -0.23 16.62 0.31
C ASP A 182 0.73 16.49 -0.87
N TRP A 183 0.21 16.09 -2.03
CA TRP A 183 1.01 15.95 -3.25
C TRP A 183 1.64 17.28 -3.69
N ASP A 184 0.85 18.36 -3.67
CA ASP A 184 1.33 19.71 -3.96
C ASP A 184 2.41 20.12 -2.93
N SER A 185 2.24 19.76 -1.64
CA SER A 185 3.23 20.02 -0.58
C SER A 185 4.55 19.31 -0.84
N VAL A 186 4.53 18.03 -1.22
CA VAL A 186 5.74 17.24 -1.54
C VAL A 186 6.56 17.91 -2.64
N LYS A 187 5.90 18.41 -3.69
CA LYS A 187 6.59 19.11 -4.80
C LYS A 187 7.30 20.38 -4.34
N LEU A 188 6.63 21.20 -3.53
CA LEU A 188 7.20 22.46 -3.06
C LEU A 188 8.29 22.24 -2.01
N LEU A 189 8.13 21.26 -1.11
CA LEU A 189 9.16 20.89 -0.14
C LEU A 189 10.44 20.40 -0.82
N LYS A 190 10.32 19.67 -1.92
CA LYS A 190 11.47 19.29 -2.77
C LYS A 190 12.20 20.51 -3.33
N GLN A 191 11.46 21.52 -3.82
CA GLN A 191 12.07 22.77 -4.31
C GLN A 191 12.80 23.55 -3.20
N LEU A 192 12.37 23.41 -1.95
CA LEU A 192 13.04 23.95 -0.75
C LEU A 192 14.16 23.06 -0.19
N ASN A 193 14.48 21.93 -0.82
CA ASN A 193 15.41 20.92 -0.29
C ASN A 193 15.02 20.38 1.11
N LYS A 194 13.74 20.47 1.50
CA LYS A 194 13.21 19.90 2.75
C LYS A 194 12.87 18.42 2.55
N HIS A 195 13.90 17.62 2.22
CA HIS A 195 13.75 16.24 1.78
C HIS A 195 13.06 15.34 2.81
N GLN A 196 13.42 15.48 4.09
CA GLN A 196 12.85 14.66 5.15
C GLN A 196 11.34 14.88 5.32
N GLU A 197 10.89 16.14 5.29
CA GLU A 197 9.46 16.47 5.37
C GLU A 197 8.70 15.97 4.13
N ALA A 198 9.29 16.14 2.94
CA ALA A 198 8.73 15.62 1.70
C ALA A 198 8.59 14.09 1.74
N ALA A 199 9.60 13.39 2.27
CA ALA A 199 9.60 11.93 2.39
C ALA A 199 8.53 11.42 3.35
N GLN A 200 8.29 12.12 4.46
CA GLN A 200 7.24 11.77 5.42
C GLN A 200 5.84 11.86 4.79
N ILE A 201 5.53 12.98 4.12
CA ILE A 201 4.23 13.15 3.45
C ILE A 201 4.07 12.13 2.31
N LEU A 202 5.12 11.96 1.49
CA LEU A 202 5.10 11.01 0.38
C LEU A 202 4.94 9.56 0.85
N GLY A 203 5.56 9.17 1.98
CA GLY A 203 5.39 7.85 2.58
C GLY A 203 3.94 7.57 2.96
N TYR A 204 3.23 8.55 3.52
CA TYR A 204 1.79 8.44 3.79
C TYR A 204 0.97 8.28 2.50
N LEU A 205 1.30 9.04 1.46
CA LEU A 205 0.63 8.93 0.16
C LEU A 205 0.84 7.56 -0.49
N LEU A 206 2.07 7.04 -0.47
CA LEU A 206 2.40 5.70 -0.98
C LEU A 206 1.62 4.62 -0.22
N LYS A 207 1.51 4.71 1.10
CA LYS A 207 0.67 3.79 1.91
C LYS A 207 -0.80 3.82 1.50
N THR A 208 -1.29 4.97 1.05
CA THR A 208 -2.71 5.19 0.73
C THR A 208 -3.06 4.83 -0.72
N LYS A 209 -2.19 5.15 -1.68
CA LYS A 209 -2.42 5.00 -3.13
C LYS A 209 -1.21 4.38 -3.86
N ASN A 210 -0.64 3.28 -3.35
CA ASN A 210 0.53 2.58 -3.93
C ASN A 210 0.40 2.05 -5.37
N LYS A 211 -0.70 2.30 -6.07
CA LYS A 211 -0.91 1.90 -7.48
C LYS A 211 -0.74 3.06 -8.46
N GLU A 212 -0.47 4.25 -7.95
CA GLU A 212 -0.30 5.45 -8.75
C GLU A 212 1.16 5.61 -9.16
N PHE A 213 1.45 5.50 -10.47
CA PHE A 213 2.82 5.55 -10.98
C PHE A 213 3.54 6.88 -10.62
N TRP A 214 2.81 7.99 -10.60
CA TRP A 214 3.36 9.32 -10.34
C TRP A 214 3.86 9.50 -8.91
N LEU A 215 3.30 8.78 -7.93
CA LEU A 215 3.83 8.76 -6.56
C LEU A 215 5.19 8.05 -6.51
N TRP A 216 5.30 6.93 -7.21
CA TRP A 216 6.54 6.16 -7.29
C TRP A 216 7.63 6.90 -8.07
N GLN A 217 7.27 7.59 -9.16
CA GLN A 217 8.20 8.47 -9.86
C GLN A 217 8.74 9.55 -8.93
N GLN A 218 7.87 10.21 -8.16
CA GLN A 218 8.30 11.23 -7.19
C GLN A 218 9.20 10.65 -6.11
N ALA A 219 8.90 9.43 -5.64
CA ALA A 219 9.75 8.74 -4.67
C ALA A 219 11.14 8.48 -5.24
N GLY A 220 11.21 7.99 -6.49
CA GLY A 220 12.47 7.82 -7.21
C GLY A 220 13.28 9.11 -7.25
N GLN A 221 12.66 10.20 -7.68
CA GLN A 221 13.34 11.50 -7.73
C GLN A 221 13.76 12.06 -6.37
N LEU A 222 13.02 11.75 -5.30
CA LEU A 222 13.31 12.23 -3.95
C LEU A 222 14.48 11.47 -3.32
N TYR A 223 14.58 10.17 -3.56
CA TYR A 223 15.63 9.31 -3.01
C TYR A 223 16.88 9.21 -3.88
N ALA A 224 16.86 9.69 -5.13
CA ALA A 224 17.93 9.52 -6.10
C ALA A 224 19.34 9.89 -5.58
N SER A 225 19.46 11.00 -4.85
CA SER A 225 20.76 11.48 -4.36
C SER A 225 21.29 10.75 -3.12
N GLU A 226 20.40 10.25 -2.25
CA GLU A 226 20.80 9.67 -0.96
C GLU A 226 20.73 8.13 -0.94
N GLN A 227 19.79 7.56 -1.70
CA GLN A 227 19.50 6.12 -1.75
C GLN A 227 19.21 5.71 -3.21
N PRO A 228 20.22 5.70 -4.10
CA PRO A 228 20.03 5.48 -5.54
C PRO A 228 19.41 4.12 -5.86
N ASP A 229 19.72 3.06 -5.11
CA ASP A 229 19.11 1.74 -5.32
C ASP A 229 17.61 1.73 -4.98
N LEU A 230 17.22 2.42 -3.91
CA LEU A 230 15.81 2.61 -3.58
C LEU A 230 15.11 3.46 -4.65
N ALA A 231 15.78 4.49 -5.17
CA ALA A 231 15.26 5.31 -6.25
C ALA A 231 15.03 4.50 -7.54
N LYS A 232 15.99 3.65 -7.92
CA LYS A 232 15.89 2.71 -9.04
C LYS A 232 14.69 1.79 -8.86
N ALA A 233 14.53 1.20 -7.67
CA ALA A 233 13.37 0.38 -7.34
C ALA A 233 12.05 1.17 -7.46
N CYS A 234 12.00 2.43 -7.00
CA CYS A 234 10.82 3.28 -7.11
C CYS A 234 10.45 3.58 -8.57
N PHE A 235 11.43 3.88 -9.43
CA PHE A 235 11.16 4.07 -10.85
C PHE A 235 10.67 2.79 -11.53
N CYS A 236 11.27 1.63 -11.21
CA CYS A 236 10.79 0.33 -11.67
C CYS A 236 9.33 0.09 -11.25
N GLN A 237 9.00 0.39 -9.98
CA GLN A 237 7.65 0.27 -9.46
C GLN A 237 6.67 1.25 -10.13
N ALA A 238 7.12 2.46 -10.49
CA ALA A 238 6.35 3.41 -11.28
C ALA A 238 6.00 2.83 -12.66
N LEU A 239 6.98 2.26 -13.36
CA LEU A 239 6.78 1.62 -14.67
C LEU A 239 5.84 0.42 -14.59
N GLN A 240 5.95 -0.42 -13.55
CA GLN A 240 5.02 -1.53 -13.30
C GLN A 240 3.59 -1.07 -12.97
N CYS A 241 3.43 0.11 -12.36
CA CYS A 241 2.12 0.69 -12.05
C CYS A 241 1.51 1.45 -13.25
N SER A 242 2.33 1.86 -14.22
CA SER A 242 1.86 2.60 -15.38
C SER A 242 1.00 1.73 -16.28
N ARG A 243 -0.28 2.09 -16.43
CA ARG A 243 -1.22 1.36 -17.29
C ARG A 243 -1.16 1.79 -18.75
N LYS A 244 -0.49 2.89 -19.02
CA LYS A 244 -0.61 3.71 -20.21
C LYS A 244 0.78 4.27 -20.54
N PRO A 245 1.45 3.74 -21.58
CA PRO A 245 2.82 4.13 -21.91
C PRO A 245 2.99 5.65 -22.12
N GLU A 246 1.94 6.34 -22.58
CA GLU A 246 1.99 7.77 -22.84
C GLU A 246 2.32 8.63 -21.59
N PHE A 247 2.15 8.08 -20.38
CA PHE A 247 2.47 8.76 -19.12
C PHE A 247 3.82 8.36 -18.51
N SER A 248 4.51 7.33 -19.03
CA SER A 248 5.77 6.85 -18.45
C SER A 248 7.02 7.52 -19.02
N VAL A 249 6.90 8.39 -20.03
CA VAL A 249 8.04 9.02 -20.70
C VAL A 249 9.03 9.63 -19.71
N ASN A 250 8.55 10.45 -18.76
CA ASN A 250 9.43 11.08 -17.78
C ASN A 250 10.02 10.07 -16.79
N VAL A 251 9.33 8.96 -16.51
CA VAL A 251 9.85 7.90 -15.64
C VAL A 251 11.04 7.22 -16.31
N HIS A 252 10.94 6.92 -17.61
CA HIS A 252 12.05 6.39 -18.41
C HIS A 252 13.25 7.36 -18.43
N LEU A 253 13.01 8.66 -18.63
CA LEU A 253 14.08 9.67 -18.62
C LEU A 253 14.76 9.77 -17.25
N ASP A 254 13.99 9.81 -16.17
CA ASP A 254 14.52 9.89 -14.80
C ASP A 254 15.33 8.63 -14.45
N LEU A 255 14.83 7.44 -14.82
CA LEU A 255 15.52 6.18 -14.61
C LEU A 255 16.79 6.07 -15.45
N ALA A 256 16.77 6.49 -16.72
CA ALA A 256 17.95 6.50 -17.58
C ALA A 256 19.07 7.36 -16.98
N GLN A 257 18.74 8.55 -16.50
CA GLN A 257 19.71 9.44 -15.86
C GLN A 257 20.35 8.80 -14.62
N LEU A 258 19.53 8.17 -13.77
CA LEU A 258 20.02 7.45 -12.60
C LEU A 258 20.91 6.25 -12.98
N LEU A 259 20.53 5.49 -13.99
CA LEU A 259 21.30 4.31 -14.44
C LEU A 259 22.66 4.68 -15.00
N VAL A 260 22.78 5.81 -15.70
CA VAL A 260 24.07 6.34 -16.16
C VAL A 260 24.99 6.66 -14.99
N GLU A 261 24.44 7.25 -13.92
CA GLU A 261 25.20 7.53 -12.69
C GLU A 261 25.64 6.25 -11.96
N GLN A 262 24.96 5.13 -12.19
CA GLN A 262 25.29 3.80 -11.68
C GLN A 262 26.13 2.95 -12.66
N ASP A 263 26.58 3.51 -13.79
CA ASP A 263 27.32 2.81 -14.86
C ASP A 263 26.55 1.65 -15.53
N GLU A 264 25.22 1.64 -15.42
CA GLU A 264 24.32 0.66 -16.04
C GLU A 264 23.88 1.09 -17.45
N ILE A 265 24.86 1.36 -18.32
CA ILE A 265 24.68 2.04 -19.61
C ILE A 265 23.72 1.32 -20.57
N ALA A 266 23.78 -0.01 -20.66
CA ALA A 266 22.92 -0.77 -21.57
C ALA A 266 21.43 -0.65 -21.21
N TRP A 267 21.13 -0.62 -19.92
CA TRP A 267 19.79 -0.40 -19.43
C TRP A 267 19.36 1.04 -19.70
N ALA A 268 20.20 2.03 -19.39
CA ALA A 268 19.91 3.43 -19.68
C ALA A 268 19.57 3.69 -21.15
N ASN A 269 20.30 3.07 -22.08
CA ASN A 269 20.03 3.15 -23.52
C ASN A 269 18.62 2.63 -23.87
N GLY A 270 18.21 1.49 -23.28
CA GLY A 270 16.87 0.93 -23.46
C GLY A 270 15.77 1.87 -22.96
N GLU A 271 15.96 2.50 -21.80
CA GLU A 271 15.02 3.49 -21.25
C GLU A 271 14.86 4.72 -22.15
N VAL A 272 15.97 5.26 -22.68
CA VAL A 272 15.95 6.40 -23.62
C VAL A 272 15.21 6.03 -24.91
N LEU A 273 15.43 4.82 -25.43
CA LEU A 273 14.70 4.31 -26.59
C LEU A 273 13.20 4.17 -26.32
N GLN A 274 12.79 3.67 -25.16
CA GLN A 274 11.38 3.61 -24.77
C GLN A 274 10.76 5.01 -24.76
N ALA A 275 11.43 5.99 -24.12
CA ALA A 275 10.98 7.38 -24.11
C ALA A 275 10.83 7.95 -25.53
N LYS A 276 11.79 7.69 -26.42
CA LYS A 276 11.75 8.10 -27.84
C LYS A 276 10.59 7.46 -28.58
N ASN A 277 10.46 6.13 -28.51
CA ASN A 277 9.43 5.35 -29.20
C ASN A 277 8.02 5.81 -28.80
N ILE A 278 7.78 6.03 -27.51
CA ILE A 278 6.47 6.50 -27.02
C ILE A 278 6.12 7.86 -27.65
N ARG A 279 7.06 8.82 -27.71
CA ARG A 279 6.80 10.14 -28.29
C ARG A 279 6.55 10.06 -29.80
N GLU A 280 7.34 9.27 -30.52
CA GLU A 280 7.19 9.08 -31.97
C GLU A 280 5.84 8.45 -32.33
N GLN A 281 5.42 7.40 -31.61
CA GLN A 281 4.12 6.76 -31.79
C GLN A 281 2.94 7.71 -31.61
N HIS A 282 3.08 8.74 -30.77
CA HIS A 282 2.05 9.74 -30.51
C HIS A 282 2.22 11.02 -31.35
N GLY A 283 3.23 11.08 -32.24
CA GLY A 283 3.52 12.27 -33.06
C GLY A 283 3.94 13.49 -32.24
N TRP A 284 4.49 13.29 -31.05
CA TRP A 284 4.93 14.38 -30.17
C TRP A 284 6.34 14.84 -30.52
N LYS A 285 6.59 16.15 -30.34
CA LYS A 285 7.94 16.70 -30.47
C LYS A 285 8.89 16.08 -29.43
N THR A 286 10.12 15.85 -29.83
CA THR A 286 11.23 15.54 -28.93
C THR A 286 11.43 16.72 -27.99
N GLY A 287 11.27 16.50 -26.69
CA GLY A 287 11.51 17.53 -25.68
C GLY A 287 13.00 17.65 -25.35
N ASP A 288 13.40 18.81 -24.83
CA ASP A 288 14.81 19.14 -24.53
C ASP A 288 15.50 18.09 -23.64
N ALA A 289 14.80 17.55 -22.65
CA ALA A 289 15.33 16.53 -21.75
C ALA A 289 15.69 15.23 -22.49
N LEU A 290 14.82 14.76 -23.39
CA LEU A 290 15.09 13.58 -24.20
C LEU A 290 16.19 13.86 -25.21
N GLN A 291 16.16 15.03 -25.87
CA GLN A 291 17.19 15.41 -26.83
C GLN A 291 18.58 15.43 -26.18
N LYS A 292 18.69 15.98 -24.97
CA LYS A 292 19.94 15.99 -24.20
C LYS A 292 20.50 14.59 -23.93
N LEU A 293 19.65 13.60 -23.66
CA LEU A 293 20.09 12.20 -23.47
C LEU A 293 20.48 11.55 -24.80
N LEU A 294 19.74 11.82 -25.88
CA LEU A 294 20.06 11.32 -27.22
C LEU A 294 21.39 11.85 -27.76
N ASP A 295 21.73 13.10 -27.42
CA ASP A 295 22.99 13.75 -27.83
C ASP A 295 24.15 13.44 -26.88
N ALA A 296 23.91 12.68 -25.80
CA ALA A 296 24.94 12.38 -24.83
C ALA A 296 25.94 11.36 -25.39
N GLY A 297 27.24 11.56 -25.14
CA GLY A 297 28.29 10.70 -25.71
C GLY A 297 28.28 9.23 -25.27
N TRP A 298 27.53 8.89 -24.21
CA TRP A 298 27.34 7.51 -23.75
C TRP A 298 26.18 6.79 -24.46
N PHE A 299 25.26 7.54 -25.09
CA PHE A 299 24.06 6.96 -25.67
C PHE A 299 24.41 6.14 -26.91
N ASN A 300 24.05 4.86 -26.90
CA ASN A 300 24.22 3.97 -28.04
C ASN A 300 23.01 3.02 -28.16
N PRO A 301 22.15 3.21 -29.19
CA PRO A 301 20.96 2.38 -29.36
C PRO A 301 21.28 0.91 -29.67
N GLU A 302 22.46 0.59 -30.20
CA GLU A 302 22.86 -0.80 -30.49
C GLU A 302 23.20 -1.60 -29.23
N ASN A 303 23.54 -0.91 -28.14
CA ASN A 303 23.83 -1.49 -26.84
C ASN A 303 22.64 -1.36 -25.86
N ALA A 304 21.42 -1.22 -26.38
CA ALA A 304 20.23 -1.11 -25.55
C ALA A 304 19.70 -2.48 -25.12
N LEU A 305 19.24 -2.59 -23.88
CA LEU A 305 18.43 -3.74 -23.47
C LEU A 305 17.14 -3.79 -24.30
N SER A 306 16.73 -5.00 -24.67
CA SER A 306 15.45 -5.26 -25.34
C SER A 306 14.26 -5.06 -24.39
N ASP A 307 13.07 -4.88 -24.94
CA ASP A 307 11.83 -4.72 -24.16
C ASP A 307 11.57 -5.87 -23.19
N SER A 308 11.97 -7.10 -23.54
CA SER A 308 11.82 -8.26 -22.65
C SER A 308 12.79 -8.18 -21.46
N GLU A 309 14.03 -7.75 -21.72
CA GLU A 309 15.04 -7.58 -20.67
C GLU A 309 14.67 -6.42 -19.74
N LEU A 310 14.21 -5.29 -20.29
CA LEU A 310 13.70 -4.16 -19.49
C LEU A 310 12.57 -4.61 -18.55
N ASN A 311 11.58 -5.34 -19.08
CA ASN A 311 10.48 -5.86 -18.27
C ASN A 311 10.95 -6.80 -17.16
N GLN A 312 12.01 -7.59 -17.41
CA GLN A 312 12.61 -8.44 -16.39
C GLN A 312 13.28 -7.59 -15.30
N GLN A 313 14.03 -6.54 -15.67
CA GLN A 313 14.64 -5.62 -14.71
C GLN A 313 13.57 -4.97 -13.82
N TYR A 314 12.49 -4.47 -14.42
CA TYR A 314 11.40 -3.86 -13.65
C TYR A 314 10.79 -4.84 -12.65
N GLN A 315 10.51 -6.07 -13.05
CA GLN A 315 9.94 -7.09 -12.17
C GLN A 315 10.91 -7.50 -11.05
N GLN A 316 12.21 -7.45 -11.30
CA GLN A 316 13.24 -7.78 -10.33
C GLN A 316 13.36 -6.71 -9.24
N TYR A 317 13.45 -5.43 -9.62
CA TYR A 317 13.77 -4.35 -8.68
C TYR A 317 12.54 -3.64 -8.10
N ALA A 318 11.41 -3.60 -8.80
CA ALA A 318 10.20 -2.93 -8.29
C ALA A 318 9.75 -3.37 -6.88
N PRO A 319 9.84 -4.66 -6.49
CA PRO A 319 9.47 -5.09 -5.14
C PRO A 319 10.29 -4.45 -4.01
N ASP A 320 11.54 -4.03 -4.27
CA ASP A 320 12.40 -3.36 -3.26
C ASP A 320 11.79 -2.03 -2.79
N ALA A 321 11.03 -1.33 -3.65
CA ALA A 321 10.39 -0.07 -3.30
C ALA A 321 9.22 -0.23 -2.32
N LEU A 322 8.65 -1.44 -2.21
CA LEU A 322 7.46 -1.69 -1.39
C LEU A 322 7.71 -1.47 0.09
N VAL A 323 8.97 -1.44 0.54
CA VAL A 323 9.34 -1.08 1.92
C VAL A 323 8.74 0.26 2.35
N LEU A 324 8.59 1.21 1.41
CA LEU A 324 8.01 2.53 1.66
C LEU A 324 6.50 2.49 1.99
N CYS A 325 5.83 1.38 1.66
CA CYS A 325 4.41 1.17 1.97
C CYS A 325 4.15 0.65 3.39
N PHE A 326 5.18 0.49 4.24
CA PHE A 326 5.04 -0.09 5.57
C PHE A 326 5.62 0.83 6.65
N ASP A 327 5.14 0.66 7.88
CA ASP A 327 5.61 1.44 9.04
C ASP A 327 6.86 0.80 9.66
N LYS A 328 6.90 -0.53 9.63
CA LYS A 328 8.04 -1.32 10.07
C LYS A 328 8.33 -2.37 9.00
N VAL A 329 9.59 -2.47 8.64
CA VAL A 329 10.10 -3.52 7.77
C VAL A 329 11.21 -4.22 8.52
N GLN A 330 11.16 -5.54 8.58
CA GLN A 330 12.13 -6.33 9.31
C GLN A 330 12.43 -7.62 8.57
N GLU A 331 13.70 -8.02 8.61
CA GLU A 331 14.14 -9.32 8.13
C GLU A 331 13.92 -10.40 9.18
N TYR A 332 13.46 -11.56 8.72
CA TYR A 332 13.29 -12.74 9.55
C TYR A 332 13.93 -13.94 8.86
N GLU A 333 14.65 -14.74 9.66
CA GLU A 333 14.99 -16.11 9.28
C GLU A 333 13.72 -16.94 9.22
N ALA A 334 13.59 -17.73 8.15
CA ALA A 334 12.42 -18.56 7.91
C ALA A 334 12.80 -19.87 7.20
N ASN A 335 11.83 -20.77 7.10
CA ASN A 335 11.86 -21.90 6.17
C ASN A 335 10.70 -21.80 5.18
N PHE A 336 10.96 -22.16 3.93
CA PHE A 336 9.89 -22.41 2.96
C PHE A 336 9.16 -23.70 3.33
N ALA A 337 7.83 -23.68 3.37
CA ALA A 337 7.04 -24.87 3.70
C ALA A 337 6.50 -25.56 2.45
N THR A 338 5.67 -24.86 1.66
CA THR A 338 5.03 -25.44 0.48
C THR A 338 4.34 -24.35 -0.36
N VAL A 339 4.05 -24.64 -1.63
CA VAL A 339 3.08 -23.88 -2.44
C VAL A 339 1.75 -24.64 -2.45
N PHE A 340 0.66 -23.96 -2.14
CA PHE A 340 -0.68 -24.57 -2.14
C PHE A 340 -1.70 -23.71 -2.89
N SER A 341 -2.75 -24.36 -3.40
CA SER A 341 -3.85 -23.67 -4.08
C SER A 341 -4.98 -23.38 -3.09
N VAL A 342 -5.51 -22.16 -3.14
CA VAL A 342 -6.71 -21.79 -2.38
C VAL A 342 -7.94 -22.23 -3.16
N SER A 343 -8.74 -23.11 -2.54
CA SER A 343 -10.02 -23.56 -3.09
C SER A 343 -10.97 -22.38 -3.29
N LEU A 344 -11.61 -22.32 -4.45
CA LEU A 344 -12.64 -21.32 -4.73
C LEU A 344 -13.97 -21.74 -4.08
N PRO A 345 -14.79 -20.79 -3.57
CA PRO A 345 -16.17 -21.06 -3.18
C PRO A 345 -16.94 -21.74 -4.33
N ALA A 346 -17.87 -22.65 -4.00
CA ALA A 346 -18.64 -23.41 -4.98
C ALA A 346 -19.37 -22.54 -6.03
N ASP A 347 -19.76 -21.32 -5.65
CA ASP A 347 -20.45 -20.35 -6.50
C ASP A 347 -19.52 -19.47 -7.34
N SER A 348 -18.23 -19.80 -7.42
CA SER A 348 -17.26 -18.98 -8.17
C SER A 348 -17.42 -19.13 -9.68
N PRO A 349 -17.28 -18.04 -10.46
CA PRO A 349 -17.37 -18.09 -11.92
C PRO A 349 -16.35 -19.10 -12.50
N LYS A 350 -16.80 -19.97 -13.41
CA LYS A 350 -16.01 -21.08 -14.01
C LYS A 350 -14.65 -20.68 -14.62
N LYS A 351 -14.40 -19.40 -14.86
CA LYS A 351 -13.14 -18.87 -15.44
C LYS A 351 -12.14 -18.33 -14.41
N LYS A 352 -12.47 -18.32 -13.11
CA LYS A 352 -11.57 -17.75 -12.09
C LYS A 352 -10.46 -18.76 -11.78
N LYS A 353 -9.20 -18.40 -12.03
CA LYS A 353 -8.05 -19.25 -11.71
C LYS A 353 -7.90 -19.40 -10.19
N THR A 354 -7.58 -20.59 -9.71
CA THR A 354 -7.21 -20.85 -8.31
C THR A 354 -5.95 -20.07 -7.97
N LYS A 355 -6.00 -19.33 -6.85
CA LYS A 355 -4.85 -18.55 -6.39
C LYS A 355 -3.85 -19.50 -5.72
N GLN A 356 -2.62 -19.54 -6.22
CA GLN A 356 -1.52 -20.22 -5.54
C GLN A 356 -0.89 -19.27 -4.51
N LEU A 357 -0.48 -19.83 -3.37
CA LEU A 357 0.21 -19.12 -2.30
C LEU A 357 1.42 -19.95 -1.85
N ALA A 358 2.54 -19.28 -1.60
CA ALA A 358 3.70 -19.88 -0.96
C ALA A 358 3.59 -19.69 0.57
N LYS A 359 3.77 -20.76 1.34
CA LYS A 359 3.78 -20.74 2.81
C LYS A 359 5.21 -20.75 3.32
N PHE A 360 5.47 -19.95 4.35
CA PHE A 360 6.74 -19.90 5.07
C PHE A 360 6.53 -19.95 6.57
N ILE A 361 7.54 -20.41 7.28
CA ILE A 361 7.57 -20.57 8.74
C ILE A 361 8.70 -19.71 9.29
N PHE A 362 8.41 -18.82 10.23
CA PHE A 362 9.43 -17.95 10.82
C PHE A 362 9.15 -17.74 12.31
N ARG A 363 10.15 -17.22 13.03
CA ARG A 363 10.01 -16.84 14.44
C ARG A 363 9.94 -15.32 14.57
N PRO A 364 8.79 -14.74 14.97
CA PRO A 364 8.67 -13.30 15.18
C PRO A 364 9.60 -12.78 16.28
N ASN A 365 9.86 -13.63 17.29
CA ASN A 365 10.78 -13.39 18.39
C ASN A 365 11.73 -14.60 18.48
N LYS A 366 13.03 -14.40 18.75
CA LYS A 366 14.02 -15.50 18.80
C LYS A 366 13.62 -16.66 19.72
N ASN A 367 12.97 -16.37 20.84
CA ASN A 367 12.49 -17.37 21.80
C ASN A 367 10.96 -17.60 21.71
N GLY A 368 10.31 -17.04 20.68
CA GLY A 368 8.89 -17.17 20.46
C GLY A 368 8.53 -18.45 19.68
N GLN A 369 7.24 -18.75 19.67
CA GLN A 369 6.68 -19.83 18.87
C GLN A 369 6.89 -19.57 17.37
N ALA A 370 7.17 -20.62 16.61
CA ALA A 370 7.19 -20.58 15.16
C ALA A 370 5.78 -20.32 14.61
N VAL A 371 5.66 -19.41 13.63
CA VAL A 371 4.36 -19.04 13.04
C VAL A 371 4.40 -19.19 11.52
N SER A 372 3.24 -19.50 10.94
CA SER A 372 3.08 -19.57 9.48
C SER A 372 2.66 -18.23 8.88
N VAL A 373 3.27 -17.85 7.77
CA VAL A 373 2.90 -16.70 6.93
C VAL A 373 2.80 -17.13 5.46
N VAL A 374 2.08 -16.37 4.63
CA VAL A 374 1.86 -16.70 3.23
C VAL A 374 2.21 -15.53 2.31
N SER A 375 2.82 -15.83 1.17
CA SER A 375 3.06 -14.90 0.06
C SER A 375 2.15 -15.23 -1.12
N THR A 376 1.78 -14.19 -1.87
CA THR A 376 1.12 -14.34 -3.17
C THR A 376 2.12 -14.49 -4.32
N GLU A 377 3.38 -14.16 -4.09
CA GLU A 377 4.47 -14.42 -5.03
C GLU A 377 4.92 -15.87 -4.87
N THR A 378 4.96 -16.60 -5.98
CA THR A 378 5.29 -18.04 -6.00
C THR A 378 6.36 -18.38 -7.04
N LYS A 379 6.73 -17.44 -7.93
CA LYS A 379 7.74 -17.66 -8.98
C LYS A 379 9.11 -17.89 -8.37
N THR A 380 9.49 -17.09 -7.37
CA THR A 380 10.78 -17.21 -6.68
C THR A 380 10.92 -18.54 -5.94
N THR A 381 9.81 -19.19 -5.58
CA THR A 381 9.81 -20.45 -4.82
C THR A 381 9.71 -21.70 -5.69
N THR A 382 9.72 -21.56 -7.02
CA THR A 382 9.52 -22.69 -7.96
C THR A 382 10.55 -23.81 -7.78
N GLN A 383 11.76 -23.48 -7.36
CA GLN A 383 12.87 -24.41 -7.16
C GLN A 383 13.09 -24.79 -5.68
N PHE A 384 12.27 -24.28 -4.75
CA PHE A 384 12.50 -24.48 -3.32
C PHE A 384 11.97 -25.82 -2.83
N GLN A 385 12.74 -26.47 -1.97
CA GLN A 385 12.33 -27.69 -1.27
C GLN A 385 11.74 -27.36 0.10
N ALA A 386 10.77 -28.16 0.55
CA ALA A 386 10.17 -28.00 1.86
C ALA A 386 11.23 -28.05 2.98
N GLY A 387 11.17 -27.09 3.89
CA GLY A 387 12.13 -26.89 4.98
C GLY A 387 13.33 -26.03 4.60
N MET A 388 13.55 -25.69 3.33
CA MET A 388 14.70 -24.89 2.89
C MET A 388 14.79 -23.56 3.65
N PRO A 389 15.96 -23.21 4.22
CA PRO A 389 16.16 -21.94 4.90
C PRO A 389 16.13 -20.76 3.93
N VAL A 390 15.37 -19.74 4.29
CA VAL A 390 15.22 -18.50 3.53
C VAL A 390 15.24 -17.30 4.48
N THR A 391 15.56 -16.13 3.96
CA THR A 391 15.36 -14.84 4.61
C THR A 391 14.12 -14.18 4.01
N LEU A 392 13.22 -13.74 4.88
CA LEU A 392 12.03 -12.99 4.49
C LEU A 392 12.17 -11.53 4.94
N LEU A 393 11.96 -10.60 4.01
CA LEU A 393 11.70 -9.21 4.36
C LEU A 393 10.20 -9.04 4.55
N ILE A 394 9.74 -8.74 5.77
CA ILE A 394 8.32 -8.61 6.09
C ILE A 394 8.01 -7.15 6.46
N GLY A 395 7.06 -6.57 5.72
CA GLY A 395 6.46 -5.28 6.04
C GLY A 395 5.24 -5.44 6.94
N LYS A 396 5.14 -4.61 7.99
CA LYS A 396 3.96 -4.49 8.88
C LYS A 396 3.30 -3.14 8.69
N SER A 397 1.98 -3.16 8.45
CA SER A 397 1.16 -1.93 8.44
C SER A 397 0.70 -1.54 9.84
N VAL A 398 0.16 -0.33 10.00
CA VAL A 398 -0.50 0.15 11.24
C VAL A 398 -1.51 -0.84 11.82
N LYS A 399 -2.17 -1.65 10.98
CA LYS A 399 -3.14 -2.67 11.41
C LYS A 399 -2.49 -4.02 11.78
N GLU A 400 -1.18 -4.05 11.97
CA GLU A 400 -0.35 -5.25 12.21
C GLU A 400 -0.49 -6.33 11.13
N GLN A 401 -0.95 -5.95 9.93
CA GLN A 401 -1.01 -6.87 8.80
C GLN A 401 0.40 -7.06 8.22
N GLN A 402 0.82 -8.32 8.14
CA GLN A 402 2.12 -8.73 7.62
C GLN A 402 2.04 -9.03 6.12
N THR A 403 3.00 -8.49 5.37
CA THR A 403 3.19 -8.77 3.94
C THR A 403 4.64 -9.13 3.69
N ILE A 404 4.89 -10.25 3.01
CA ILE A 404 6.23 -10.62 2.55
C ILE A 404 6.57 -9.75 1.34
N LEU A 405 7.67 -9.00 1.44
CA LEU A 405 8.17 -8.09 0.41
C LEU A 405 9.23 -8.79 -0.44
N HIS A 406 10.15 -9.51 0.22
CA HIS A 406 11.23 -10.24 -0.42
C HIS A 406 11.44 -11.62 0.19
N ILE A 407 11.89 -12.53 -0.67
CA ILE A 407 12.25 -13.91 -0.33
C ILE A 407 13.63 -14.18 -0.94
N ARG A 408 14.61 -14.51 -0.10
CA ARG A 408 15.96 -14.87 -0.55
C ARG A 408 16.40 -16.18 0.08
N PRO A 409 17.06 -17.11 -0.63
CA PRO A 409 17.72 -18.25 -0.01
C PRO A 409 18.67 -17.79 1.10
N ARG A 410 18.73 -18.55 2.20
CA ARG A 410 19.70 -18.30 3.28
C ARG A 410 20.73 -19.42 3.28
N GLU A 411 21.97 -19.09 2.96
CA GLU A 411 23.08 -20.05 2.91
C GLU A 411 23.41 -20.62 4.29
N THR A 412 23.24 -19.80 5.33
CA THR A 412 23.46 -20.14 6.73
C THR A 412 22.16 -20.64 7.37
N GLY A 413 21.84 -21.93 7.22
CA GLY A 413 20.66 -22.51 7.86
C GLY A 413 20.53 -24.02 7.68
N GLN A 414 19.63 -24.63 8.46
CA GLN A 414 19.30 -26.05 8.33
C GLN A 414 17.82 -26.23 7.92
N LEU A 415 17.48 -27.41 7.41
CA LEU A 415 16.10 -27.75 7.10
C LEU A 415 15.23 -27.63 8.36
N TRP A 416 14.16 -26.83 8.26
CA TRP A 416 13.18 -26.61 9.33
C TRP A 416 13.77 -26.02 10.63
N ASP A 417 14.88 -25.30 10.58
CA ASP A 417 15.50 -24.67 11.75
C ASP A 417 14.67 -23.56 12.41
N CYS A 418 13.73 -22.96 11.67
CA CYS A 418 12.78 -21.96 12.17
C CYS A 418 11.47 -22.56 12.67
N ALA A 419 11.25 -23.88 12.51
CA ALA A 419 10.09 -24.59 13.03
C ALA A 419 10.30 -25.08 14.46
N ASP A 420 9.21 -25.20 15.23
CA ASP A 420 9.26 -25.75 16.58
C ASP A 420 9.32 -27.27 16.54
N LYS A 421 10.26 -27.85 17.29
CA LYS A 421 10.46 -29.30 17.39
C LYS A 421 9.71 -29.83 18.61
N GLN A 422 8.81 -30.78 18.40
CA GLN A 422 8.02 -31.39 19.47
C GLN A 422 8.05 -32.91 19.34
N HIS A 423 8.28 -33.60 20.44
CA HIS A 423 8.09 -35.04 20.51
C HIS A 423 6.61 -35.35 20.69
N GLY A 424 6.13 -36.40 20.02
CA GLY A 424 4.77 -36.89 20.17
C GLY A 424 4.69 -38.38 19.90
N VAL A 425 3.45 -38.87 19.83
CA VAL A 425 3.14 -40.26 19.48
C VAL A 425 2.03 -40.31 18.45
N VAL A 426 2.12 -41.27 17.53
CA VAL A 426 1.06 -41.54 16.55
C VAL A 426 -0.11 -42.17 17.29
N GLU A 427 -1.20 -41.43 17.44
CA GLU A 427 -2.39 -41.89 18.15
C GLU A 427 -3.36 -42.63 17.22
N ASN A 428 -3.43 -42.17 15.97
CA ASN A 428 -4.47 -42.60 15.04
C ASN A 428 -4.01 -42.45 13.59
N ILE A 429 -4.43 -43.35 12.72
CA ILE A 429 -4.15 -43.29 11.27
C ILE A 429 -5.47 -43.58 10.55
N LYS A 430 -6.03 -42.55 9.91
CA LYS A 430 -7.32 -42.64 9.19
C LYS A 430 -7.33 -41.73 7.98
N ASN A 431 -7.95 -42.18 6.89
CA ASN A 431 -8.21 -41.38 5.69
C ASN A 431 -6.96 -40.65 5.16
N HIS A 432 -5.84 -41.38 5.00
CA HIS A 432 -4.55 -40.84 4.54
C HIS A 432 -3.99 -39.70 5.42
N LYS A 433 -4.38 -39.68 6.70
CA LYS A 433 -3.90 -38.73 7.72
C LYS A 433 -3.42 -39.47 8.96
N ILE A 434 -2.39 -38.90 9.57
CA ILE A 434 -1.88 -39.27 10.88
C ILE A 434 -2.39 -38.26 11.92
N GLY A 435 -2.93 -38.76 13.01
CA GLY A 435 -3.30 -38.00 14.20
C GLY A 435 -2.17 -38.14 15.21
N VAL A 436 -1.43 -37.07 15.42
CA VAL A 436 -0.28 -37.02 16.32
C VAL A 436 -0.68 -36.34 17.62
N PHE A 437 -0.50 -37.06 18.72
CA PHE A 437 -0.64 -36.52 20.06
C PHE A 437 0.70 -35.94 20.51
N LEU A 438 0.76 -34.61 20.67
CA LEU A 438 1.97 -33.90 21.11
C LEU A 438 1.94 -33.72 22.63
N ASN A 439 0.80 -33.29 23.18
CA ASN A 439 0.55 -33.17 24.61
C ASN A 439 -0.96 -33.04 24.90
N ARG A 440 -1.34 -32.95 26.18
CA ARG A 440 -2.75 -32.90 26.61
C ARG A 440 -3.57 -31.75 26.00
N ASN A 441 -2.90 -30.68 25.56
CA ASN A 441 -3.52 -29.49 24.97
C ASN A 441 -3.37 -29.46 23.43
N ASN A 442 -2.64 -30.41 22.84
CA ASN A 442 -2.24 -30.32 21.45
C ASN A 442 -2.25 -31.67 20.74
N TYR A 443 -3.25 -31.82 19.89
CA TYR A 443 -3.46 -32.96 19.03
C TYR A 443 -3.66 -32.47 17.60
N VAL A 444 -2.83 -32.94 16.67
CA VAL A 444 -2.76 -32.40 15.31
C VAL A 444 -2.92 -33.50 14.28
N PHE A 445 -3.80 -33.29 13.30
CA PHE A 445 -3.87 -34.11 12.11
C PHE A 445 -2.93 -33.59 11.04
N ALA A 446 -2.15 -34.48 10.45
CA ALA A 446 -1.28 -34.21 9.31
C ALA A 446 -1.57 -35.19 8.17
N PRO A 447 -1.42 -34.79 6.89
CA PRO A 447 -1.35 -35.75 5.79
C PRO A 447 -0.21 -36.74 6.04
N ILE A 448 -0.43 -38.02 5.71
CA ILE A 448 0.61 -39.04 5.85
C ILE A 448 1.82 -38.76 4.94
N ASP A 449 1.64 -37.99 3.86
CA ASP A 449 2.73 -37.57 2.95
C ASP A 449 3.79 -36.68 3.63
N LEU A 450 3.49 -36.13 4.82
CA LEU A 450 4.47 -35.40 5.63
C LEU A 450 5.30 -36.32 6.54
N TRP A 451 5.04 -37.62 6.53
CA TRP A 451 5.76 -38.61 7.32
C TRP A 451 7.08 -39.01 6.63
N GLN A 452 8.15 -39.10 7.41
CA GLN A 452 9.46 -39.58 6.98
C GLN A 452 9.91 -40.76 7.87
N GLY A 453 10.30 -41.85 7.22
CA GLY A 453 10.68 -43.11 7.87
C GLY A 453 9.82 -44.28 7.39
N ASP A 454 9.87 -45.39 8.12
CA ASP A 454 9.00 -46.55 7.87
C ASP A 454 7.53 -46.19 8.05
N LEU A 455 6.63 -46.96 7.43
CA LEU A 455 5.19 -46.70 7.48
C LEU A 455 4.71 -46.53 8.94
N PRO A 456 4.05 -45.40 9.29
CA PRO A 456 3.70 -45.11 10.67
C PRO A 456 2.71 -46.14 11.21
N LYS A 457 2.88 -46.52 12.47
CA LYS A 457 1.96 -47.35 13.24
C LYS A 457 1.49 -46.60 14.48
N ILE A 458 0.31 -46.97 14.96
CA ILE A 458 -0.21 -46.42 16.22
C ILE A 458 0.75 -46.83 17.35
N GLY A 459 1.17 -45.85 18.15
CA GLY A 459 2.16 -46.02 19.22
C GLY A 459 3.57 -45.61 18.84
N ASP A 460 3.87 -45.39 17.56
CA ASP A 460 5.21 -44.96 17.12
C ASP A 460 5.53 -43.56 17.66
N GLY A 461 6.77 -43.39 18.12
CA GLY A 461 7.31 -42.08 18.47
C GLY A 461 7.51 -41.21 17.23
N VAL A 462 7.30 -39.91 17.39
CA VAL A 462 7.48 -38.94 16.31
C VAL A 462 8.18 -37.69 16.80
N LEU A 463 9.14 -37.21 16.00
CA LEU A 463 9.65 -35.84 16.09
C LEU A 463 8.90 -34.99 15.06
N ALA A 464 7.99 -34.16 15.54
CA ALA A 464 7.19 -33.27 14.72
C ALA A 464 7.82 -31.88 14.65
N TYR A 465 7.99 -31.38 13.43
CA TYR A 465 8.28 -29.98 13.16
C TYR A 465 6.96 -29.25 12.98
N THR A 466 6.77 -28.20 13.76
CA THR A 466 5.46 -27.57 13.94
C THR A 466 5.54 -26.06 13.86
N ALA A 467 4.42 -25.45 13.51
CA ALA A 467 4.22 -24.02 13.59
C ALA A 467 2.78 -23.70 13.93
N TYR A 468 2.54 -22.48 14.39
CA TYR A 468 1.22 -21.99 14.73
C TYR A 468 0.62 -21.17 13.59
N HIS A 469 -0.58 -21.56 13.17
CA HIS A 469 -1.32 -20.91 12.11
C HIS A 469 -2.26 -19.84 12.69
N GLN A 470 -1.76 -18.62 12.83
CA GLN A 470 -2.45 -17.49 13.49
C GLN A 470 -3.91 -17.29 13.04
N LYS A 471 -4.19 -17.31 11.72
CA LYS A 471 -5.56 -17.08 11.21
C LYS A 471 -6.56 -18.21 11.53
N LYS A 472 -6.08 -19.43 11.81
CA LYS A 472 -6.92 -20.60 12.10
C LYS A 472 -6.86 -21.00 13.57
N ASP A 473 -6.08 -20.25 14.36
CA ASP A 473 -5.86 -20.50 15.78
C ASP A 473 -5.58 -21.98 16.10
N ARG A 474 -4.56 -22.53 15.44
CA ARG A 474 -4.19 -23.95 15.63
C ARG A 474 -2.74 -24.22 15.29
N GLN A 475 -2.21 -25.29 15.89
CA GLN A 475 -0.92 -25.84 15.49
C GLN A 475 -1.05 -26.68 14.21
N GLU A 476 0.00 -26.66 13.40
CA GLU A 476 0.14 -27.50 12.21
C GLU A 476 1.47 -28.24 12.24
N ILE A 477 1.46 -29.48 11.72
CA ILE A 477 2.67 -30.28 11.48
C ILE A 477 3.12 -29.98 10.06
N LEU A 478 4.41 -29.68 9.95
CA LEU A 478 5.12 -29.32 8.72
C LEU A 478 5.90 -30.52 8.18
N LEU A 479 6.47 -31.30 9.10
CA LEU A 479 7.18 -32.54 8.86
C LEU A 479 7.03 -33.43 10.10
N ALA A 480 6.82 -34.73 9.90
CA ALA A 480 6.79 -35.72 10.96
C ALA A 480 7.85 -36.80 10.68
N GLN A 481 8.85 -36.91 11.54
CA GLN A 481 9.91 -37.92 11.41
C GLN A 481 9.70 -39.04 12.42
N ALA A 482 9.73 -40.28 11.96
CA ALA A 482 9.78 -41.46 12.83
C ALA A 482 10.93 -41.29 13.81
N ASN A 483 10.67 -41.50 15.10
CA ASN A 483 11.67 -41.36 16.15
C ASN A 483 11.37 -42.33 17.30
N GLU A 484 12.33 -42.51 18.20
CA GLU A 484 12.09 -43.23 19.44
C GLU A 484 10.97 -42.57 20.26
N LEU A 485 10.15 -43.39 20.90
CA LEU A 485 9.07 -42.92 21.76
C LEU A 485 9.66 -42.26 23.01
N VAL A 486 9.49 -40.95 23.13
CA VAL A 486 9.96 -40.18 24.29
C VAL A 486 8.86 -40.13 25.36
N LYS A 487 9.15 -40.67 26.55
CA LYS A 487 8.29 -40.54 27.73
C LYS A 487 8.26 -39.09 28.21
N ASN A 488 7.08 -38.59 28.56
CA ASN A 488 6.91 -37.26 29.14
C ASN A 488 5.71 -37.25 30.11
N GLN A 489 5.33 -36.08 30.62
CA GLN A 489 4.21 -35.93 31.57
C GLN A 489 2.84 -36.37 31.01
N ASP A 490 2.69 -36.46 29.68
CA ASP A 490 1.46 -36.79 28.98
C ASP A 490 1.55 -38.08 28.15
N VAL A 491 2.72 -38.73 28.08
CA VAL A 491 2.98 -39.97 27.32
C VAL A 491 3.83 -40.91 28.16
N LYS A 492 3.36 -42.14 28.38
CA LYS A 492 4.12 -43.17 29.12
C LYS A 492 4.11 -44.52 28.39
N ILE A 493 5.22 -45.23 28.47
CA ILE A 493 5.33 -46.65 28.08
C ILE A 493 5.84 -47.46 29.28
N PHE A 494 5.12 -48.53 29.61
CA PHE A 494 5.39 -49.37 30.77
C PHE A 494 4.78 -50.77 30.60
N SER A 495 5.30 -51.74 31.33
CA SER A 495 4.76 -53.09 31.41
C SER A 495 3.95 -53.26 32.71
N GLY A 496 2.87 -54.04 32.65
CA GLY A 496 2.06 -54.33 33.82
C GLY A 496 1.09 -55.48 33.58
N SER A 497 0.38 -55.88 34.64
CA SER A 497 -0.61 -56.95 34.55
C SER A 497 -1.99 -56.41 34.18
N LEU A 498 -2.59 -56.99 33.14
CA LEU A 498 -3.93 -56.66 32.67
C LEU A 498 -5.01 -57.07 33.68
N LYS A 499 -5.87 -56.13 34.09
CA LYS A 499 -7.03 -56.37 34.96
C LYS A 499 -8.33 -56.08 34.20
N ARG A 500 -9.04 -57.13 33.75
CA ARG A 500 -10.33 -56.99 33.06
C ARG A 500 -11.45 -56.57 34.01
N HIS A 501 -12.38 -55.78 33.50
CA HIS A 501 -13.62 -55.40 34.16
C HIS A 501 -14.79 -56.13 33.50
N GLU A 502 -15.83 -56.47 34.28
CA GLU A 502 -17.07 -57.11 33.83
C GLU A 502 -17.77 -56.42 32.64
N LYS A 503 -17.48 -55.14 32.38
CA LYS A 503 -18.07 -54.34 31.31
C LYS A 503 -17.27 -54.41 29.99
N GLY A 504 -16.31 -55.33 29.90
CA GLY A 504 -15.53 -55.61 28.69
C GLY A 504 -14.36 -54.68 28.41
N PHE A 505 -14.04 -53.73 29.30
CA PHE A 505 -12.79 -52.95 29.25
C PHE A 505 -11.80 -53.49 30.30
N ALA A 506 -10.55 -53.02 30.28
CA ALA A 506 -9.55 -53.41 31.27
C ALA A 506 -8.77 -52.19 31.79
N PHE A 507 -7.98 -52.42 32.82
CA PHE A 507 -6.99 -51.48 33.34
C PHE A 507 -5.62 -52.16 33.46
N VAL A 508 -4.57 -51.41 33.17
CA VAL A 508 -3.21 -51.72 33.60
C VAL A 508 -2.81 -50.56 34.52
N ASP A 509 -2.70 -50.85 35.81
CA ASP A 509 -2.63 -49.85 36.88
C ASP A 509 -3.76 -48.80 36.78
N ASP A 510 -3.43 -47.54 36.50
CA ASP A 510 -4.37 -46.42 36.35
C ASP A 510 -4.77 -46.14 34.89
N VAL A 511 -4.27 -46.94 33.93
CA VAL A 511 -4.47 -46.72 32.50
C VAL A 511 -5.67 -47.50 31.98
N PHE A 512 -6.62 -46.78 31.41
CA PHE A 512 -7.80 -47.36 30.77
C PHE A 512 -7.44 -48.07 29.45
N ILE A 513 -7.84 -49.34 29.33
CA ILE A 513 -7.71 -50.17 28.12
C ILE A 513 -9.10 -50.36 27.50
N ALA A 514 -9.27 -49.87 26.28
CA ALA A 514 -10.55 -49.98 25.58
C ALA A 514 -10.87 -51.42 25.13
N PRO A 515 -12.16 -51.82 25.06
CA PRO A 515 -12.56 -53.19 24.72
C PRO A 515 -12.00 -53.74 23.40
N HIS A 516 -11.74 -52.88 22.42
CA HIS A 516 -11.24 -53.30 21.11
C HIS A 516 -9.81 -53.86 21.16
N PHE A 517 -9.01 -53.52 22.18
CA PHE A 517 -7.69 -54.11 22.39
C PHE A 517 -7.76 -55.54 22.97
N LEU A 518 -8.92 -55.97 23.45
CA LEU A 518 -9.08 -57.20 24.24
C LEU A 518 -9.72 -58.35 23.47
N LYS A 519 -10.20 -58.12 22.24
CA LYS A 519 -11.05 -59.05 21.49
C LYS A 519 -10.41 -60.40 21.21
N ASP A 520 -9.09 -60.42 21.02
CA ASP A 520 -8.34 -61.61 20.60
C ASP A 520 -7.44 -62.16 21.73
N MET A 521 -7.65 -61.72 22.98
CA MET A 521 -6.89 -62.17 24.14
C MET A 521 -7.69 -63.21 24.93
N ASP A 522 -7.07 -64.36 25.23
CA ASP A 522 -7.67 -65.38 26.09
C ASP A 522 -7.99 -64.83 27.49
N ASP A 523 -9.10 -65.30 28.06
CA ASP A 523 -9.62 -64.85 29.36
C ASP A 523 -8.83 -65.38 30.58
N MET A 524 -7.82 -66.24 30.36
CA MET A 524 -7.18 -67.00 31.42
C MET A 524 -5.72 -66.56 31.65
N SER A 525 -5.45 -66.21 32.92
CA SER A 525 -4.17 -65.82 33.55
C SER A 525 -3.75 -64.35 33.42
N LYS A 526 -2.92 -63.90 34.38
CA LYS A 526 -2.36 -62.53 34.44
C LYS A 526 -1.45 -62.32 33.23
N ILE A 527 -2.02 -61.82 32.14
CA ILE A 527 -1.26 -61.45 30.95
C ILE A 527 -0.44 -60.21 31.28
N SER A 528 0.89 -60.33 31.18
CA SER A 528 1.79 -59.18 31.18
C SER A 528 1.73 -58.52 29.81
N VAL A 529 1.56 -57.20 29.81
CA VAL A 529 1.41 -56.41 28.59
C VAL A 529 2.29 -55.17 28.68
N THR A 530 2.89 -54.79 27.55
CA THR A 530 3.49 -53.48 27.36
C THR A 530 2.43 -52.52 26.80
N VAL A 531 2.28 -51.36 27.45
CA VAL A 531 1.26 -50.35 27.13
C VAL A 531 1.92 -49.05 26.73
N VAL A 532 1.52 -48.49 25.57
CA VAL A 532 1.76 -47.07 25.25
C VAL A 532 0.48 -46.30 25.60
N ALA A 533 0.59 -45.33 26.50
CA ALA A 533 -0.53 -44.58 27.03
C ALA A 533 -0.33 -43.07 26.90
N ILE A 534 -1.45 -42.36 26.68
CA ILE A 534 -1.51 -40.90 26.61
C ILE A 534 -2.47 -40.33 27.65
N TYR A 535 -2.15 -39.14 28.17
CA TYR A 535 -2.98 -38.40 29.11
C TYR A 535 -3.89 -37.44 28.33
N SER A 536 -5.15 -37.84 28.13
CA SER A 536 -6.05 -37.13 27.22
C SER A 536 -7.44 -36.98 27.81
N LYS A 537 -8.19 -35.99 27.30
CA LYS A 537 -9.54 -35.68 27.78
C LYS A 537 -10.51 -36.77 27.32
N ASN A 538 -11.26 -37.34 28.26
CA ASN A 538 -12.31 -38.28 27.96
C ASN A 538 -13.47 -37.54 27.25
N PRO A 539 -13.88 -37.95 26.03
CA PRO A 539 -14.92 -37.25 25.28
C PRO A 539 -16.28 -37.19 25.98
N LYS A 540 -16.58 -38.16 26.86
CA LYS A 540 -17.88 -38.27 27.55
C LYS A 540 -17.90 -37.59 28.91
N LYS A 541 -16.76 -37.59 29.63
CA LYS A 541 -16.68 -37.08 31.01
C LYS A 541 -16.04 -35.71 31.12
N ALA A 542 -15.43 -35.20 30.04
CA ALA A 542 -14.66 -33.96 30.03
C ALA A 542 -13.52 -33.89 31.06
N GLU A 543 -13.12 -35.02 31.64
CA GLU A 543 -12.02 -35.17 32.58
C GLU A 543 -10.80 -35.76 31.87
N PHE A 544 -9.59 -35.42 32.32
CA PHE A 544 -8.37 -36.02 31.81
C PHE A 544 -8.09 -37.36 32.50
N GLY A 545 -7.64 -38.33 31.72
CA GLY A 545 -7.23 -39.62 32.23
C GLY A 545 -6.23 -40.30 31.31
N TRP A 546 -5.52 -41.29 31.85
CA TRP A 546 -4.63 -42.14 31.07
C TRP A 546 -5.44 -43.14 30.26
N ARG A 547 -5.19 -43.20 28.95
CA ARG A 547 -5.71 -44.25 28.07
C ARG A 547 -4.60 -44.89 27.26
N ALA A 548 -4.71 -46.18 27.03
CA ALA A 548 -3.85 -46.88 26.09
C ALA A 548 -4.21 -46.52 24.64
N ILE A 549 -3.18 -46.40 23.82
CA ILE A 549 -3.28 -46.27 22.36
C ILE A 549 -2.63 -47.45 21.64
N GLN A 550 -1.71 -48.16 22.31
CA GLN A 550 -1.12 -49.40 21.83
C GLN A 550 -0.97 -50.37 23.00
N LEU A 551 -1.21 -51.65 22.72
CA LEU A 551 -1.08 -52.75 23.66
C LEU A 551 -0.32 -53.89 22.97
N GLN A 552 0.72 -54.39 23.59
CA GLN A 552 1.49 -55.56 23.12
C GLN A 552 1.55 -56.59 24.25
N VAL A 553 1.24 -57.84 23.93
CA VAL A 553 1.39 -58.97 24.85
C VAL A 553 2.86 -59.36 24.89
N GLU A 554 3.39 -59.59 26.09
CA GLU A 554 4.77 -60.07 26.29
C GLU A 554 4.93 -61.57 26.02
#